data_AF-A0A444ZXZ3-F1
#
_entry.id   AF-A0A444ZXZ3-F1
#
_cell.length_a   1.000
_cell.length_b   1.000
_cell.length_c   1.000
_cell.angle_alpha   90.00
_cell.angle_beta   90.00
_cell.angle_gamma   90.00
#
_symmetry.space_group_name_H-M   'P 1'
#
loop_
_entity.id
_entity.type
_entity.pdbx_description
1 polymer ?
#
loop_
_entity_poly.entity_id
_entity_poly.type
_entity_poly.pdbx_seq_one_letter_code
_entity_poly.pdbx_strand_id
1 'polypeptide(L)'
;MNNVVDSYDDSMSDVNIEDNFIPSSETLDGKIELPLLSLPPDELIQLHTGGDQRSIHFLKNIRAFNSMVCFTSMAEKIDHGVNNGTAPPIFKLGGQNYHRIGSLLPPDSLRPTFAQLYIYDTKNEIDNRISTLR
;
A
#
# COMPACT_ATOMS: atom_id res chain seq x y z
N MET A 1 -18.64 40.60 -1.36
CA MET A 1 -17.65 39.94 -2.25
C MET A 1 -16.34 39.87 -1.50
N ASN A 2 -16.16 38.81 -0.71
CA ASN A 2 -14.91 38.53 -0.02
C ASN A 2 -14.50 37.12 -0.44
N ASN A 3 -13.44 37.03 -1.23
CA ASN A 3 -12.77 35.78 -1.58
C ASN A 3 -12.02 35.31 -0.33
N VAL A 4 -12.50 34.23 0.30
CA VAL A 4 -11.68 33.45 1.22
C VAL A 4 -10.95 32.44 0.35
N VAL A 5 -9.66 32.70 0.15
CA VAL A 5 -8.70 31.75 -0.39
C VAL A 5 -8.47 30.75 0.73
N ASP A 6 -9.04 29.55 0.61
CA ASP A 6 -8.70 28.45 1.49
C ASP A 6 -7.22 28.12 1.26
N SER A 7 -6.41 28.48 2.25
CA SER A 7 -5.01 28.16 2.38
C SER A 7 -4.86 26.63 2.41
N TYR A 8 -4.28 26.06 1.36
CA TYR A 8 -3.65 24.76 1.48
C TYR A 8 -2.51 24.93 2.50
N ASP A 9 -2.62 24.21 3.61
CA ASP A 9 -1.60 24.13 4.66
C ASP A 9 -0.30 23.61 4.03
N ASP A 10 0.66 24.50 3.87
CA ASP A 10 1.96 24.34 3.20
C ASP A 10 2.99 23.62 4.11
N SER A 11 2.52 22.76 5.01
CA SER A 11 3.36 22.08 6.02
C SER A 11 4.01 20.76 5.54
N MET A 12 4.03 20.52 4.23
CA MET A 12 4.74 19.39 3.59
C MET A 12 5.81 19.83 2.58
N SER A 13 6.25 21.09 2.65
CA SER A 13 7.32 21.62 1.79
C SER A 13 8.75 21.31 2.28
N ASP A 14 8.92 20.70 3.46
CA ASP A 14 10.25 20.37 4.02
C ASP A 14 10.47 18.88 4.27
N VAL A 15 10.07 18.00 3.34
CA VAL A 15 10.71 16.67 3.26
C VAL A 15 11.90 16.80 2.32
N ASN A 16 13.01 17.31 2.85
CA ASN A 16 14.30 17.19 2.18
C ASN A 16 14.58 15.71 1.95
N ILE A 17 14.58 15.28 0.69
CA ILE A 17 14.99 13.93 0.28
C ILE A 17 16.47 13.65 0.61
N GLU A 18 17.21 14.67 1.06
CA GLU A 18 18.58 14.55 1.57
C GLU A 18 18.65 14.03 3.02
N ASP A 19 17.56 14.09 3.81
CA ASP A 19 17.54 13.56 5.18
C ASP A 19 17.07 12.11 5.22
N ASN A 20 17.73 11.25 4.43
CA ASN A 20 17.74 9.81 4.68
C ASN A 20 18.53 9.53 5.97
N PHE A 21 17.97 9.89 7.13
CA PHE A 21 18.48 9.42 8.41
C PHE A 21 18.20 7.92 8.51
N ILE A 22 19.18 7.11 8.16
CA ILE A 22 19.17 5.66 8.38
C ILE A 22 19.57 5.44 9.84
N PRO A 23 18.66 5.03 10.76
CA PRO A 23 19.11 4.47 12.01
C PRO A 23 19.92 3.21 11.68
N SER A 24 21.21 3.23 11.96
CA SER A 24 22.04 2.03 11.95
C SER A 24 21.36 1.01 12.86
N SER A 25 20.81 -0.06 12.28
CA SER A 25 20.29 -1.17 13.07
C SER A 25 21.49 -1.90 13.66
N GLU A 26 21.84 -1.57 14.89
CA GLU A 26 22.82 -2.33 15.66
C GLU A 26 22.15 -3.62 16.13
N THR A 27 22.51 -4.73 15.50
CA THR A 27 22.26 -6.07 16.04
C THR A 27 23.57 -6.61 16.63
N LEU A 28 23.46 -7.34 17.74
CA LEU A 28 24.59 -8.04 18.36
C LEU A 28 25.21 -8.97 17.29
N ASP A 29 26.50 -8.78 16.96
CA ASP A 29 27.35 -9.62 16.11
C ASP A 29 27.67 -9.19 14.65
N GLY A 30 27.48 -7.94 14.26
CA GLY A 30 28.20 -7.43 13.08
C GLY A 30 27.59 -6.21 12.42
N LYS A 31 28.44 -5.26 12.01
CA LYS A 31 28.01 -4.16 11.15
C LYS A 31 27.63 -4.74 9.78
N ILE A 32 26.32 -4.86 9.54
CA ILE A 32 25.78 -5.10 8.21
C ILE A 32 25.79 -3.74 7.50
N GLU A 33 26.70 -3.56 6.55
CA GLU A 33 26.62 -2.43 5.62
C GLU A 33 25.50 -2.73 4.60
N LEU A 34 24.38 -2.04 4.76
CA LEU A 34 23.29 -2.12 3.78
C LEU A 34 23.72 -1.36 2.52
N PRO A 35 23.56 -1.97 1.32
CA PRO A 35 23.81 -1.25 0.08
C PRO A 35 22.89 -0.04 -0.02
N LEU A 36 23.41 1.04 -0.60
CA LEU A 36 22.62 2.23 -0.91
C LEU A 36 21.43 1.83 -1.79
N LEU A 37 20.25 2.36 -1.47
CA LEU A 37 19.06 2.11 -2.27
C LEU A 37 19.27 2.66 -3.68
N SER A 38 18.98 1.84 -4.69
CA SER A 38 18.93 2.30 -6.07
C SER A 38 17.80 3.31 -6.25
N LEU A 39 18.03 4.32 -7.08
CA LEU A 39 16.99 5.28 -7.43
C LEU A 39 15.78 4.54 -8.04
N PRO A 40 14.53 4.84 -7.62
CA PRO A 40 13.36 4.29 -8.26
C PRO A 40 13.29 4.72 -9.73
N PRO A 41 12.61 3.95 -10.60
CA PRO A 41 12.28 4.40 -11.96
C PRO A 41 11.63 5.79 -12.00
N ASP A 42 11.98 6.58 -12.99
CA ASP A 42 11.52 7.97 -13.15
C ASP A 42 9.99 8.10 -13.17
N GLU A 43 9.28 7.12 -13.75
CA GLU A 43 7.82 7.14 -13.74
C GLU A 43 7.23 7.05 -12.33
N LEU A 44 7.84 6.25 -11.45
CA LEU A 44 7.37 6.14 -10.06
C LEU A 44 7.65 7.41 -9.28
N ILE A 45 8.79 8.05 -9.54
CA ILE A 45 9.11 9.36 -8.96
C ILE A 45 8.06 10.38 -9.41
N GLN A 46 7.79 10.49 -10.71
CA GLN A 46 6.78 11.42 -11.24
C GLN A 46 5.36 11.14 -10.72
N LEU A 47 4.98 9.88 -10.55
CA LEU A 47 3.68 9.53 -9.96
C LEU A 47 3.57 9.97 -8.48
N HIS A 48 4.69 9.97 -7.74
CA HIS A 48 4.71 10.29 -6.32
C HIS A 48 4.94 11.77 -6.02
N THR A 49 5.74 12.47 -6.84
CA THR A 49 6.17 13.86 -6.61
C THR A 49 5.66 14.84 -7.66
N GLY A 50 5.14 14.35 -8.78
CA GLY A 50 4.60 15.19 -9.84
C GLY A 50 3.36 15.97 -9.38
N GLY A 51 3.07 17.09 -10.05
CA GLY A 51 1.85 17.88 -9.85
C GLY A 51 0.82 17.75 -10.97
N ASP A 52 0.97 16.76 -11.86
CA ASP A 52 0.06 16.57 -12.99
C ASP A 52 -1.22 15.83 -12.58
N GLN A 53 -2.22 15.81 -13.47
CA GLN A 53 -3.50 15.16 -13.17
C GLN A 53 -3.34 13.65 -12.85
N ARG A 54 -2.28 13.02 -13.38
CA ARG A 54 -1.99 11.61 -13.17
C ARG A 54 -1.42 11.35 -11.78
N SER A 55 -0.43 12.12 -11.33
CA SER A 55 0.11 11.99 -9.97
C SER A 55 -0.95 12.27 -8.91
N ILE A 56 -1.79 13.30 -9.11
CA ILE A 56 -2.91 13.62 -8.21
C ILE A 56 -3.90 12.45 -8.15
N HIS A 57 -4.26 11.89 -9.29
CA HIS A 57 -5.14 10.73 -9.36
C HIS A 57 -4.52 9.49 -8.69
N PHE A 58 -3.23 9.26 -8.93
CA PHE A 58 -2.47 8.16 -8.34
C PHE A 58 -2.42 8.27 -6.82
N LEU A 59 -1.97 9.40 -6.27
CA LEU A 59 -1.87 9.63 -4.83
C LEU A 59 -3.24 9.52 -4.14
N LYS A 60 -4.29 10.07 -4.76
CA LYS A 60 -5.67 9.95 -4.25
C LYS A 60 -6.13 8.49 -4.14
N ASN A 61 -5.67 7.61 -5.03
CA ASN A 61 -6.09 6.21 -5.10
C ASN A 61 -4.96 5.21 -4.79
N ILE A 62 -3.85 5.65 -4.19
CA ILE A 62 -2.63 4.85 -4.06
C ILE A 62 -2.85 3.53 -3.32
N ARG A 63 -3.77 3.51 -2.35
CA ARG A 63 -4.16 2.27 -1.64
C ARG A 63 -4.80 1.25 -2.58
N ALA A 64 -5.66 1.69 -3.49
CA ALA A 64 -6.29 0.81 -4.47
C ALA A 64 -5.26 0.29 -5.47
N PHE A 65 -4.37 1.16 -5.97
CA PHE A 65 -3.26 0.76 -6.84
C PHE A 65 -2.35 -0.28 -6.18
N ASN A 66 -1.91 -0.03 -4.94
CA ASN A 66 -1.09 -0.99 -4.20
C ASN A 66 -1.84 -2.31 -3.99
N SER A 67 -3.13 -2.24 -3.65
CA SER A 67 -3.96 -3.45 -3.47
C SER A 67 -4.10 -4.29 -4.73
N MET A 68 -4.11 -3.68 -5.93
CA MET A 68 -4.11 -4.39 -7.21
C MET A 68 -2.81 -5.13 -7.52
N VAL A 69 -1.72 -4.84 -6.81
CA VAL A 69 -0.41 -5.51 -6.99
C VAL A 69 0.04 -6.25 -5.72
N CYS A 70 -0.79 -6.28 -4.67
CA CYS A 70 -0.51 -7.02 -3.45
C CYS A 70 -0.61 -8.53 -3.72
N PHE A 71 0.51 -9.23 -3.56
CA PHE A 71 0.57 -10.70 -3.62
C PHE A 71 0.17 -11.37 -2.30
N THR A 72 0.20 -10.61 -1.21
CA THR A 72 -0.08 -11.07 0.14
C THR A 72 -1.35 -10.40 0.66
N SER A 73 -2.20 -11.20 1.30
CA SER A 73 -3.34 -10.68 2.07
C SER A 73 -3.16 -11.04 3.53
N MET A 74 -3.53 -10.13 4.42
CA MET A 74 -3.69 -10.46 5.83
C MET A 74 -5.00 -11.22 6.02
N ALA A 75 -4.92 -12.45 6.52
CA ALA A 75 -6.06 -13.31 6.80
C ALA A 75 -6.22 -13.47 8.32
N GLU A 76 -6.67 -12.42 9.00
CA GLU A 76 -6.96 -12.45 10.43
C GLU A 76 -8.36 -11.87 10.71
N LYS A 77 -8.98 -12.30 11.81
CA LYS A 77 -10.31 -11.81 12.21
C LYS A 77 -10.15 -10.39 12.74
N ILE A 78 -10.60 -9.42 11.94
CA ILE A 78 -10.61 -8.02 12.33
C ILE A 78 -11.66 -7.84 13.43
N ASP A 79 -11.23 -7.30 14.58
CA ASP A 79 -12.16 -6.85 15.60
C ASP A 79 -12.75 -5.51 15.15
N HIS A 80 -14.00 -5.52 14.69
CA HIS A 80 -14.71 -4.31 14.28
C HIS A 80 -15.34 -3.54 15.46
N GLY A 81 -15.33 -4.09 16.67
CA GLY A 81 -15.96 -3.48 17.85
C GLY A 81 -15.17 -2.33 18.48
N VAL A 82 -13.92 -2.12 18.04
CA VAL A 82 -12.98 -1.17 18.67
C VAL A 82 -13.15 0.28 18.19
N ASN A 83 -13.88 0.51 17.09
CA ASN A 83 -14.02 1.84 16.46
C ASN A 83 -15.38 2.51 16.77
N ASN A 84 -15.90 2.30 17.97
CA ASN A 84 -17.19 2.88 18.40
C ASN A 84 -17.05 4.23 19.13
N GLY A 85 -15.84 4.80 19.18
CA GLY A 85 -15.55 6.07 19.86
C GLY A 85 -15.28 7.22 18.89
N THR A 86 -14.99 8.40 19.44
CA THR A 86 -14.56 9.60 18.70
C THR A 86 -13.07 9.62 18.35
N ALA A 87 -12.31 8.63 18.81
CA ALA A 87 -10.90 8.48 18.48
C ALA A 87 -10.71 8.09 17.00
N PRO A 88 -9.55 8.40 16.39
CA PRO A 88 -9.21 7.90 15.08
C PRO A 88 -9.34 6.36 15.02
N PRO A 89 -9.86 5.80 13.91
CA PRO A 89 -10.07 4.36 13.79
C PRO A 89 -8.77 3.59 14.03
N ILE A 90 -8.82 2.61 14.92
CA ILE A 90 -7.75 1.67 15.19
C ILE A 90 -8.05 0.32 14.53
N PHE A 91 -6.99 -0.31 14.03
CA PHE A 91 -7.06 -1.66 13.48
C PHE A 91 -6.46 -2.61 14.52
N LYS A 92 -7.31 -3.43 15.16
CA LYS A 92 -6.87 -4.39 16.17
C LYS A 92 -6.75 -5.78 15.56
N LEU A 93 -5.51 -6.22 15.45
CA LEU A 93 -5.11 -7.59 15.09
C LEU A 93 -4.83 -8.37 16.37
N GLY A 94 -5.19 -9.65 16.40
CA GLY A 94 -5.10 -10.45 17.61
C GLY A 94 -4.85 -11.92 17.31
N GLY A 95 -3.63 -12.37 17.58
CA GLY A 95 -3.19 -13.73 17.26
C GLY A 95 -1.82 -13.74 16.62
N GLN A 96 -1.54 -14.81 15.89
CA GLN A 96 -0.35 -14.97 15.05
C GLN A 96 -0.75 -14.72 13.60
N ASN A 97 -0.06 -13.80 12.94
CA ASN A 97 -0.26 -13.54 11.51
C ASN A 97 0.41 -14.66 10.70
N TYR A 98 -0.40 -15.51 10.07
CA TYR A 98 0.08 -16.50 9.13
C TYR A 98 -0.17 -16.04 7.70
N HIS A 99 0.83 -16.22 6.84
CA HIS A 99 0.61 -16.08 5.40
C HIS A 99 -0.26 -17.24 4.93
N ARG A 100 -1.54 -16.98 4.68
CA ARG A 100 -2.46 -17.99 4.16
C ARG A 100 -2.26 -18.13 2.65
N ILE A 101 -1.36 -19.02 2.26
CA ILE A 101 -1.20 -19.43 0.85
C ILE A 101 -2.44 -20.27 0.49
N GLY A 102 -3.34 -19.69 -0.30
CA GLY A 102 -4.46 -20.44 -0.89
C GLY A 102 -3.97 -21.49 -1.89
N SER A 103 -4.86 -22.38 -2.32
CA SER A 103 -4.58 -23.30 -3.44
C SER A 103 -4.09 -22.50 -4.66
N LEU A 104 -3.17 -23.05 -5.45
CA LEU A 104 -2.68 -22.39 -6.67
C LEU A 104 -3.80 -22.18 -7.68
N LEU A 105 -4.72 -23.13 -7.76
CA LEU A 105 -5.93 -23.05 -8.57
C LEU A 105 -7.13 -22.75 -7.66
N PRO A 106 -8.07 -21.89 -8.09
CA PRO A 106 -9.32 -21.70 -7.39
C PRO A 106 -10.05 -23.05 -7.31
N PRO A 107 -10.62 -23.42 -6.16
CA PRO A 107 -11.51 -24.56 -6.07
C PRO A 107 -12.71 -24.39 -7.00
N ASP A 108 -13.26 -25.50 -7.49
CA ASP A 108 -14.40 -25.48 -8.40
C ASP A 108 -15.50 -24.54 -7.88
N SER A 109 -15.98 -23.65 -8.75
CA SER A 109 -17.01 -22.63 -8.51
C SER A 109 -16.66 -21.44 -7.60
N LEU A 110 -15.43 -21.33 -7.07
CA LEU A 110 -14.99 -20.14 -6.32
C LEU A 110 -14.28 -19.11 -7.20
N ARG A 111 -14.46 -17.83 -6.87
CA ARG A 111 -13.74 -16.74 -7.54
C ARG A 111 -12.25 -16.77 -7.15
N PRO A 112 -11.32 -16.49 -8.09
CA PRO A 112 -9.91 -16.38 -7.78
C PRO A 112 -9.65 -15.29 -6.74
N THR A 113 -8.72 -15.53 -5.82
CA THR A 113 -8.32 -14.58 -4.77
C THR A 113 -6.81 -14.55 -4.59
N PHE A 114 -6.28 -13.42 -4.13
CA PHE A 114 -4.85 -13.26 -3.80
C PHE A 114 -3.96 -13.54 -5.01
N ALA A 115 -2.90 -14.35 -4.86
CA ALA A 115 -2.01 -14.75 -5.94
C ALA A 115 -2.73 -15.40 -7.14
N GLN A 116 -3.90 -16.03 -6.94
CA GLN A 116 -4.66 -16.65 -8.03
C GLN A 116 -5.12 -15.62 -9.08
N LEU A 117 -5.28 -14.34 -8.69
CA LEU A 117 -5.69 -13.27 -9.59
C LEU A 117 -4.68 -13.08 -10.75
N TYR A 118 -3.41 -13.42 -10.54
CA TYR A 118 -2.33 -13.23 -11.52
C TYR A 118 -2.06 -14.46 -12.41
N ILE A 119 -2.42 -15.67 -11.95
CA ILE A 119 -1.97 -16.92 -12.59
C ILE A 119 -3.09 -17.76 -13.18
N TYR A 120 -4.33 -17.61 -12.71
CA TYR A 120 -5.44 -18.49 -13.08
C TYR A 120 -5.97 -18.21 -14.49
N ASP A 121 -6.25 -16.94 -14.79
CA ASP A 121 -6.73 -16.48 -16.08
C ASP A 121 -6.02 -15.19 -16.46
N THR A 122 -4.83 -15.35 -17.04
CA THR A 122 -3.95 -14.24 -17.44
C THR A 122 -4.59 -13.32 -18.47
N LYS A 123 -5.60 -13.79 -19.22
CA LYS A 123 -6.31 -12.95 -20.20
C LYS A 123 -7.23 -11.95 -19.53
N ASN A 124 -7.83 -12.33 -18.39
CA ASN A 124 -8.77 -11.49 -17.64
C ASN A 124 -8.19 -11.04 -16.28
N GLU A 125 -6.87 -11.09 -16.10
CA GLU A 125 -6.18 -10.77 -14.84
C GLU A 125 -6.59 -9.39 -14.31
N ILE A 126 -6.64 -8.37 -15.18
CA ILE A 126 -6.94 -7.00 -14.79
C ILE A 126 -8.38 -6.90 -14.26
N ASP A 127 -9.34 -7.44 -15.01
CA ASP A 127 -10.76 -7.41 -14.62
C ASP A 127 -10.99 -8.22 -13.32
N ASN A 128 -10.32 -9.37 -13.20
CA ASN A 128 -10.34 -10.18 -11.99
C ASN A 128 -9.85 -9.36 -10.79
N ARG A 129 -8.72 -8.65 -10.91
CA ARG A 129 -8.18 -7.81 -9.82
C ARG A 129 -9.10 -6.65 -9.47
N ILE A 130 -9.61 -5.92 -10.47
CA ILE A 130 -10.53 -4.80 -10.26
C ILE A 130 -11.79 -5.28 -9.52
N SER A 131 -12.33 -6.46 -9.85
CA SER A 131 -13.52 -7.00 -9.21
C SER A 131 -13.37 -7.31 -7.72
N THR A 132 -12.13 -7.42 -7.22
CA THR A 132 -11.84 -7.71 -5.82
C THR A 132 -11.62 -6.47 -4.96
N LEU A 133 -11.47 -5.29 -5.57
CA LEU A 133 -11.35 -4.03 -4.85
C LEU A 133 -12.71 -3.68 -4.23
N ARG A 134 -12.72 -3.44 -2.92
CA ARG A 134 -13.90 -3.01 -2.15
C ARG A 134 -13.95 -1.51 -1.97
#